data_AF-B6Q9K0-F1
#
_entry.id   AF-B6Q9K0-F1
#
_cell.length_a   1.000
_cell.length_b   1.000
_cell.length_c   1.000
_cell.angle_alpha   90.00
_cell.angle_beta   90.00
_cell.angle_gamma   90.00
#
_symmetry.space_group_name_H-M   'P 1'
#
loop_
_entity.id
_entity.type
_entity.pdbx_description
1 polymer ?
#
loop_
_entity_poly.entity_id
_entity_poly.type
_entity_poly.pdbx_seq_one_letter_code
_entity_poly.pdbx_strand_id
1 'polypeptide(L)'
;MSLHVDTQKRLEKELCEMKHPIDDIKRTLKNSLWPDRETIPPLPMNVPEAYEKILNRVSVHEKGKVETILRIIIGARRPLTIGEMAMALGVATTSEAETAIEASLNPDGLAEKIRRLCGLFVFIKDLKIYLIHQTAQEFLISKVDKSPDLTWYLEPSQTELHMTQICVRYLLMNDLISNNGKSVRILLYYCAENWADHFRYVLAPEDEIVHRVWRLYDVGTELFRLWFPIFWKTAMPYHRDRKIKKLHLAVFNGHRDILTLVLMSKTGSIEEVDGWKTNALQWESIAMLSKLLVQEDILILFNNYLRTGPMSTRMERS
;
A
#
# COMPACT_ATOMS: atom_id res chain seq x y z
N MET A 1 0.06 -41.91 11.10
CA MET A 1 -1.36 -41.55 11.32
C MET A 1 -1.60 -40.02 11.21
N SER A 2 -0.95 -39.30 10.27
CA SER A 2 -1.07 -37.84 10.14
C SER A 2 -1.78 -37.34 8.87
N LEU A 3 -2.09 -38.23 7.91
CA LEU A 3 -2.77 -37.85 6.66
C LEU A 3 -4.24 -37.43 6.86
N HIS A 4 -4.95 -38.01 7.83
CA HIS A 4 -6.40 -37.81 8.02
C HIS A 4 -6.76 -36.41 8.57
N VAL A 5 -5.92 -35.83 9.43
CA VAL A 5 -6.16 -34.51 10.02
C VAL A 5 -5.92 -33.41 8.98
N ASP A 6 -4.94 -33.59 8.11
CA ASP A 6 -4.63 -32.64 7.05
C ASP A 6 -5.70 -32.65 5.96
N THR A 7 -6.19 -33.84 5.58
CA THR A 7 -7.32 -33.96 4.64
C THR A 7 -8.60 -33.35 5.21
N GLN A 8 -8.88 -33.55 6.51
CA GLN A 8 -10.06 -32.97 7.15
C GLN A 8 -9.99 -31.44 7.22
N LYS A 9 -8.83 -30.88 7.59
CA LYS A 9 -8.64 -29.41 7.56
C LYS A 9 -8.76 -28.85 6.14
N ARG A 10 -8.27 -29.56 5.13
CA ARG A 10 -8.41 -29.15 3.72
C ARG A 10 -9.87 -29.14 3.28
N LEU A 11 -10.63 -30.18 3.63
CA LEU A 11 -12.05 -30.28 3.34
C LEU A 11 -12.86 -29.20 4.08
N GLU A 12 -12.58 -28.95 5.37
CA GLU A 12 -13.23 -27.89 6.14
C GLU A 12 -12.93 -26.50 5.55
N LYS A 13 -11.70 -26.28 5.11
CA LYS A 13 -11.29 -25.06 4.39
C LYS A 13 -12.06 -24.90 3.08
N GLU A 14 -12.08 -25.92 2.23
CA GLU A 14 -12.81 -25.90 0.95
C GLU A 14 -14.33 -25.70 1.16
N LEU A 15 -14.92 -26.34 2.18
CA LEU A 15 -16.34 -26.20 2.50
C LEU A 15 -16.68 -24.79 3.02
N CYS A 16 -15.77 -24.17 3.78
CA CYS A 16 -15.92 -22.80 4.25
C CYS A 16 -15.76 -21.80 3.09
N GLU A 17 -14.84 -22.05 2.17
CA GLU A 17 -14.66 -21.25 0.97
C GLU A 17 -15.88 -21.31 0.04
N MET A 18 -16.57 -22.46 -0.04
CA MET A 18 -17.81 -22.62 -0.82
C MET A 18 -19.06 -21.99 -0.20
N LYS A 19 -19.07 -21.62 1.09
CA LYS A 19 -20.24 -20.95 1.72
C LYS A 19 -20.55 -19.59 1.08
N HIS A 20 -19.52 -18.84 0.70
CA HIS A 20 -19.71 -17.49 0.15
C HIS A 20 -20.39 -17.51 -1.23
N PRO A 21 -19.94 -18.32 -2.22
CA PRO A 21 -20.68 -18.51 -3.47
C PRO A 21 -22.15 -18.88 -3.28
N ILE A 22 -22.46 -19.68 -2.25
CA ILE A 22 -23.84 -20.08 -1.93
C ILE A 22 -24.65 -18.89 -1.41
N ASP A 23 -24.08 -18.08 -0.51
CA ASP A 23 -24.76 -16.89 0.00
C ASP A 23 -24.92 -15.81 -1.08
N ASP A 24 -24.03 -15.77 -2.06
CA ASP A 24 -24.15 -14.91 -3.24
C ASP A 24 -25.32 -15.29 -4.13
N ILE A 25 -25.44 -16.59 -4.42
CA ILE A 25 -26.59 -17.14 -5.15
C ILE A 25 -27.89 -16.80 -4.40
N LYS A 26 -27.92 -16.99 -3.07
CA LYS A 26 -29.09 -16.61 -2.25
C LYS A 26 -29.41 -15.13 -2.36
N ARG A 27 -28.40 -14.25 -2.32
CA ARG A 27 -28.60 -12.80 -2.41
C ARG A 27 -29.10 -12.36 -3.79
N THR A 28 -28.56 -12.97 -4.86
CA THR A 28 -29.04 -12.74 -6.23
C THR A 28 -30.50 -13.17 -6.37
N LEU A 29 -30.86 -14.38 -5.92
CA LEU A 29 -32.24 -14.86 -5.95
C LEU A 29 -33.18 -13.98 -5.13
N LYS A 30 -32.75 -13.52 -3.95
CA LYS A 30 -33.56 -12.66 -3.06
C LYS A 30 -33.87 -11.28 -3.66
N ASN A 31 -33.03 -10.79 -4.56
CA ASN A 31 -33.20 -9.50 -5.23
C ASN A 31 -33.88 -9.63 -6.60
N SER A 32 -34.19 -10.85 -7.05
CA SER A 32 -34.92 -11.09 -8.30
C SER A 32 -36.42 -10.95 -8.11
N LEU A 33 -37.09 -10.36 -9.11
CA LEU A 33 -38.55 -10.25 -9.15
C LEU A 33 -39.23 -11.61 -9.39
N TRP A 34 -38.50 -12.61 -9.91
CA TRP A 34 -39.02 -13.94 -10.23
C TRP A 34 -37.99 -15.03 -9.89
N PRO A 35 -37.78 -15.32 -8.59
CA PRO A 35 -36.75 -16.26 -8.13
C PRO A 35 -36.88 -17.66 -8.75
N ASP A 36 -38.11 -18.10 -9.00
CA ASP A 36 -38.41 -19.42 -9.58
C ASP A 36 -38.13 -19.53 -11.08
N ARG A 37 -37.81 -18.40 -11.74
CA ARG A 37 -37.44 -18.34 -13.17
C ARG A 37 -35.98 -17.97 -13.39
N GLU A 38 -35.25 -17.65 -12.33
CA GLU A 38 -33.81 -17.41 -12.37
C GLU A 38 -33.09 -18.74 -12.65
N THR A 39 -32.29 -18.77 -13.70
CA THR A 39 -31.43 -19.93 -13.96
C THR A 39 -30.31 -19.91 -12.92
N ILE A 40 -30.31 -20.86 -11.98
CA ILE A 40 -29.22 -21.00 -11.01
C ILE A 40 -27.95 -21.29 -11.81
N PRO A 41 -26.95 -20.39 -11.82
CA PRO A 41 -25.73 -20.63 -12.56
C PRO A 41 -25.05 -21.88 -12.00
N PRO A 42 -24.42 -22.71 -12.85
CA PRO A 42 -23.68 -23.87 -12.37
C PRO A 42 -22.67 -23.44 -11.32
N LEU A 43 -22.64 -24.19 -10.22
CA LEU A 43 -21.71 -23.96 -9.12
C LEU A 43 -20.29 -23.89 -9.69
N PRO A 44 -19.49 -22.90 -9.27
CA PRO A 44 -18.10 -22.80 -9.72
C PRO A 44 -17.33 -24.06 -9.29
N MET A 45 -16.49 -24.59 -10.18
CA MET A 45 -15.70 -25.80 -9.90
C MET A 45 -14.63 -25.55 -8.84
N ASN A 46 -14.19 -24.29 -8.69
CA ASN A 46 -13.21 -23.87 -7.70
C ASN A 46 -13.41 -22.40 -7.31
N VAL A 47 -12.71 -21.98 -6.26
CA VAL A 47 -12.79 -20.62 -5.70
C VAL A 47 -12.42 -19.52 -6.72
N PRO A 48 -11.33 -19.65 -7.52
CA PRO A 48 -11.03 -18.70 -8.60
C PRO A 48 -12.17 -18.49 -9.60
N GLU A 49 -12.81 -19.56 -10.08
CA GLU A 49 -13.95 -19.46 -11.00
C GLU A 49 -15.14 -18.74 -10.36
N ALA A 50 -15.34 -18.92 -9.05
CA ALA A 50 -16.37 -18.21 -8.30
C ALA A 50 -16.13 -16.70 -8.30
N TYR A 51 -14.89 -16.30 -8.01
CA TYR A 51 -14.47 -14.90 -8.01
C TYR A 51 -14.59 -14.26 -9.39
N GLU A 52 -14.18 -14.98 -10.43
CA GLU A 52 -14.31 -14.52 -11.81
C GLU A 52 -15.79 -14.32 -12.20
N LYS A 53 -16.67 -15.26 -11.87
CA LYS A 53 -18.12 -15.11 -12.09
C LYS A 53 -18.72 -13.91 -11.36
N ILE A 54 -18.24 -13.58 -10.17
CA ILE A 54 -18.70 -12.39 -9.42
C ILE A 54 -18.27 -11.12 -10.14
N LEU A 55 -17.00 -11.02 -10.54
CA LEU A 55 -16.44 -9.80 -11.13
C LEU A 55 -16.86 -9.62 -12.59
N ASN A 56 -17.08 -10.68 -13.36
CA ASN A 56 -17.54 -10.58 -14.76
C ASN A 56 -18.99 -10.07 -14.91
N ARG A 57 -19.74 -9.91 -13.81
CA ARG A 57 -21.03 -9.21 -13.80
C ARG A 57 -20.90 -7.69 -13.85
N VAL A 58 -19.71 -7.15 -13.57
CA VAL A 58 -19.44 -5.71 -13.61
C VAL A 58 -19.55 -5.24 -15.06
N SER A 59 -20.30 -4.16 -15.28
CA SER A 59 -20.44 -3.60 -16.61
C SER A 59 -19.10 -3.06 -17.14
N VAL A 60 -18.90 -3.09 -18.46
CA VAL A 60 -17.66 -2.59 -19.10
C VAL A 60 -17.33 -1.14 -18.67
N HIS A 61 -18.35 -0.31 -18.46
CA HIS A 61 -18.23 1.09 -18.07
C HIS A 61 -17.84 1.28 -16.59
N GLU A 62 -18.07 0.27 -15.75
CA GLU A 62 -17.73 0.26 -14.32
C GLU A 62 -16.43 -0.50 -14.05
N LYS A 63 -15.95 -1.31 -15.00
CA LYS A 63 -14.75 -2.14 -14.85
C LYS A 63 -13.55 -1.35 -14.32
N GLY A 64 -13.20 -0.22 -14.96
CA GLY A 64 -12.06 0.59 -14.51
C GLY A 64 -12.22 1.14 -13.08
N LYS A 65 -13.45 1.46 -12.65
CA LYS A 65 -13.72 1.91 -11.28
C LYS A 65 -13.56 0.77 -10.28
N VAL A 66 -14.07 -0.42 -10.60
CA VAL A 66 -13.91 -1.62 -9.77
C VAL A 66 -12.45 -2.00 -9.65
N GLU A 67 -11.71 -2.00 -10.77
CA GLU A 67 -10.28 -2.29 -10.78
C GLU A 67 -9.52 -1.30 -9.90
N THR A 68 -9.79 0.00 -10.01
CA THR A 68 -9.19 1.04 -9.17
C THR A 68 -9.47 0.80 -7.69
N ILE A 69 -10.73 0.54 -7.32
CA ILE A 69 -11.13 0.25 -5.93
C ILE A 69 -10.39 -0.98 -5.39
N LEU A 70 -10.42 -2.08 -6.14
CA LEU A 70 -9.77 -3.33 -5.72
C LEU A 70 -8.25 -3.17 -5.63
N ARG A 71 -7.62 -2.45 -6.57
CA ARG A 71 -6.19 -2.15 -6.55
C ARG A 71 -5.80 -1.34 -5.31
N ILE A 72 -6.60 -0.35 -4.90
CA ILE A 72 -6.37 0.38 -3.66
C ILE A 72 -6.54 -0.53 -2.44
N ILE A 73 -7.57 -1.37 -2.40
CA ILE A 73 -7.80 -2.30 -1.27
C ILE A 73 -6.64 -3.29 -1.13
N ILE A 74 -6.19 -3.88 -2.24
CA ILE A 74 -5.10 -4.86 -2.28
C ILE A 74 -3.75 -4.22 -1.96
N GLY A 75 -3.51 -3.04 -2.50
CA GLY A 75 -2.29 -2.29 -2.24
C GLY A 75 -2.21 -1.74 -0.82
N ALA A 76 -3.34 -1.55 -0.13
CA ALA A 76 -3.34 -0.94 1.18
C ALA A 76 -2.65 -1.81 2.24
N ARG A 77 -1.74 -1.23 3.03
CA ARG A 77 -1.04 -1.93 4.13
C ARG A 77 -1.91 -2.22 5.35
N ARG A 78 -3.08 -1.58 5.39
CA ARG A 78 -4.15 -1.85 6.36
C ARG A 78 -5.51 -1.53 5.73
N PRO A 79 -6.61 -2.09 6.27
CA PRO A 79 -7.96 -1.69 5.87
C PRO A 79 -8.14 -0.16 5.95
N LEU A 80 -8.61 0.42 4.85
CA LEU A 80 -8.90 1.84 4.76
C LEU A 80 -10.31 2.13 5.28
N THR A 81 -10.47 3.26 5.95
CA THR A 81 -11.79 3.80 6.27
C THR A 81 -12.51 4.28 5.00
N ILE A 82 -13.83 4.48 5.06
CA ILE A 82 -14.58 5.07 3.94
C ILE A 82 -14.04 6.45 3.54
N GLY A 83 -13.68 7.29 4.51
CA GLY A 83 -13.11 8.61 4.24
C GLY A 83 -11.72 8.55 3.60
N GLU A 84 -10.86 7.64 4.06
CA GLU A 84 -9.56 7.39 3.43
C GLU A 84 -9.72 6.88 2.00
N MET A 85 -10.65 5.95 1.77
CA MET A 85 -10.95 5.45 0.43
C MET A 85 -11.51 6.55 -0.48
N ALA A 86 -12.38 7.42 0.03
CA ALA A 86 -12.92 8.55 -0.74
C ALA A 86 -11.79 9.47 -1.22
N MET A 87 -10.87 9.82 -0.32
CA MET A 87 -9.71 10.65 -0.67
C MET A 87 -8.77 9.92 -1.63
N ALA A 88 -8.44 8.65 -1.37
CA ALA A 88 -7.55 7.86 -2.22
C ALA A 88 -8.10 7.71 -3.65
N LEU A 89 -9.38 7.39 -3.80
CA LEU A 89 -10.06 7.34 -5.09
C LEU A 89 -10.06 8.70 -5.78
N GLY A 90 -10.35 9.75 -5.04
CA GLY A 90 -10.34 11.12 -5.55
C GLY A 90 -8.99 11.54 -6.12
N VAL A 91 -7.91 11.30 -5.36
CA VAL A 91 -6.53 11.51 -5.83
C VAL A 91 -6.26 10.66 -7.06
N ALA A 92 -6.64 9.38 -7.07
CA ALA A 92 -6.41 8.48 -8.19
C ALA A 92 -7.14 8.90 -9.47
N THR A 93 -8.36 9.43 -9.37
CA THR A 93 -9.20 9.74 -10.53
C THR A 93 -9.14 11.18 -11.01
N THR A 94 -8.59 12.09 -10.21
CA THR A 94 -8.51 13.52 -10.54
C THR A 94 -7.04 13.89 -10.73
N SER A 95 -6.49 13.69 -11.94
CA SER A 95 -5.06 13.85 -12.25
C SER A 95 -4.52 15.26 -11.94
N GLU A 96 -5.32 16.29 -12.25
CA GLU A 96 -4.95 17.71 -12.15
C GLU A 96 -5.18 18.33 -10.77
N ALA A 97 -5.68 17.58 -9.79
CA ALA A 97 -5.93 18.14 -8.46
C ALA A 97 -4.61 18.52 -7.77
N GLU A 98 -4.47 19.80 -7.43
CA GLU A 98 -3.33 20.34 -6.67
C GLU A 98 -3.61 20.40 -5.17
N THR A 99 -4.90 20.30 -4.80
CA THR A 99 -5.38 20.37 -3.41
C THR A 99 -6.18 19.12 -3.03
N ALA A 100 -6.20 18.80 -1.74
CA ALA A 100 -7.01 17.71 -1.21
C ALA A 100 -8.50 18.02 -1.29
N ILE A 101 -8.90 19.30 -1.23
CA ILE A 101 -10.29 19.72 -1.45
C ILE A 101 -10.76 19.38 -2.87
N GLU A 102 -9.96 19.70 -3.90
CA GLU A 102 -10.28 19.38 -5.30
C GLU A 102 -10.33 17.88 -5.55
N ALA A 103 -9.42 17.12 -4.94
CA ALA A 103 -9.41 15.67 -5.03
C ALA A 103 -10.54 15.01 -4.23
N SER A 104 -11.06 15.65 -3.18
CA SER A 104 -11.96 15.00 -2.22
C SER A 104 -13.26 14.52 -2.89
N LEU A 105 -13.50 13.21 -2.86
CA LEU A 105 -14.82 12.66 -3.16
C LEU A 105 -15.72 12.75 -1.93
N ASN A 106 -17.03 12.92 -2.16
CA ASN A 106 -18.01 12.84 -1.09
C ASN A 106 -18.04 11.40 -0.51
N PRO A 107 -17.74 11.20 0.80
CA PRO A 107 -17.83 9.89 1.42
C PRO A 107 -19.27 9.39 1.58
N ASP A 108 -20.27 10.27 1.54
CA ASP A 108 -21.68 9.91 1.70
C ASP A 108 -22.15 9.02 0.55
N GLY A 109 -22.71 7.86 0.89
CA GLY A 109 -23.14 6.85 -0.09
C GLY A 109 -22.00 6.07 -0.74
N LEU A 110 -20.73 6.37 -0.43
CA LEU A 110 -19.58 5.66 -1.02
C LEU A 110 -19.54 4.19 -0.57
N ALA A 111 -19.88 3.92 0.68
CA ALA A 111 -19.93 2.56 1.22
C ALA A 111 -20.93 1.68 0.43
N GLU A 112 -22.12 2.21 0.15
CA GLU A 112 -23.17 1.57 -0.64
C GLU A 112 -22.73 1.36 -2.08
N LYS A 113 -22.07 2.37 -2.67
CA LYS A 113 -21.51 2.30 -4.02
C LYS A 113 -20.43 1.23 -4.14
N ILE A 114 -19.51 1.15 -3.18
CA ILE A 114 -18.46 0.12 -3.14
C ILE A 114 -19.09 -1.28 -3.00
N ARG A 115 -20.05 -1.47 -2.10
CA ARG A 115 -20.77 -2.75 -1.96
C ARG A 115 -21.53 -3.15 -3.22
N ARG A 116 -22.11 -2.18 -3.94
CA ARG A 116 -22.80 -2.43 -5.22
C ARG A 116 -21.82 -2.84 -6.32
N LEU A 117 -20.70 -2.12 -6.44
CA LEU A 117 -19.71 -2.28 -7.51
C LEU A 117 -18.86 -3.54 -7.32
N CYS A 118 -18.34 -3.76 -6.13
CA CYS A 118 -17.46 -4.88 -5.81
C CYS A 118 -18.23 -6.10 -5.28
N GLY A 119 -19.54 -5.98 -5.06
CA GLY A 119 -20.40 -7.10 -4.71
C GLY A 119 -19.99 -7.80 -3.42
N LEU A 120 -19.71 -9.09 -3.53
CA LEU A 120 -19.36 -9.97 -2.40
C LEU A 120 -17.87 -10.14 -2.23
N PHE A 121 -17.10 -9.44 -3.06
CA PHE A 121 -15.66 -9.39 -2.97
C PHE A 121 -15.19 -8.57 -1.75
N VAL A 122 -16.03 -7.65 -1.29
CA VAL A 122 -15.73 -6.72 -0.20
C VAL A 122 -16.83 -6.72 0.86
N PHE A 123 -16.45 -6.45 2.10
CA PHE A 123 -17.39 -6.10 3.16
C PHE A 123 -16.86 -4.90 3.94
N ILE A 124 -17.76 -4.25 4.69
CA ILE A 124 -17.44 -3.07 5.47
C ILE A 124 -17.79 -3.36 6.93
N LYS A 125 -16.80 -3.24 7.80
CA LYS A 125 -16.90 -3.45 9.25
C LYS A 125 -16.20 -2.29 9.95
N ASP A 126 -16.81 -1.75 11.00
CA ASP A 126 -16.24 -0.63 11.79
C ASP A 126 -15.78 0.56 10.92
N LEU A 127 -16.57 0.89 9.89
CA LEU A 127 -16.29 1.92 8.87
C LEU A 127 -15.03 1.69 8.03
N LYS A 128 -14.45 0.49 8.05
CA LYS A 128 -13.31 0.07 7.25
C LYS A 128 -13.69 -0.96 6.19
N ILE A 129 -12.98 -0.93 5.08
CA ILE A 129 -13.22 -1.78 3.92
C ILE A 129 -12.27 -2.98 3.98
N TYR A 130 -12.84 -4.17 3.81
CA TYR A 130 -12.13 -5.44 3.84
C TYR A 130 -12.47 -6.25 2.60
N LEU A 131 -11.54 -7.10 2.17
CA LEU A 131 -11.85 -8.21 1.27
C LEU A 131 -12.59 -9.29 2.05
N ILE A 132 -13.48 -10.02 1.36
CA ILE A 132 -14.25 -11.09 1.98
C ILE A 132 -13.39 -12.21 2.56
N HIS A 133 -12.24 -12.50 1.93
CA HIS A 133 -11.32 -13.53 2.38
C HIS A 133 -9.91 -13.29 1.82
N GLN A 134 -8.88 -13.88 2.44
CA GLN A 134 -7.49 -13.82 1.97
C GLN A 134 -7.34 -14.43 0.56
N THR A 135 -8.07 -15.50 0.25
CA THR A 135 -8.06 -16.12 -1.08
C THR A 135 -8.56 -15.20 -2.19
N ALA A 136 -9.37 -14.18 -1.86
CA ALA A 136 -9.79 -13.15 -2.81
C ALA A 136 -8.62 -12.24 -3.20
N GLN A 137 -7.74 -11.93 -2.23
CA GLN A 137 -6.49 -11.24 -2.52
C GLN A 137 -5.57 -12.09 -3.38
N GLU A 138 -5.38 -13.37 -3.01
CA GLU A 138 -4.56 -14.31 -3.76
C GLU A 138 -5.03 -14.45 -5.20
N PHE A 139 -6.35 -14.52 -5.44
CA PHE A 139 -6.93 -14.52 -6.78
C PHE A 139 -6.56 -13.26 -7.59
N LEU A 140 -6.66 -12.07 -6.99
CA LEU A 140 -6.37 -10.82 -7.70
C LEU A 140 -4.88 -10.64 -8.02
N ILE A 141 -3.97 -11.21 -7.22
CA ILE A 141 -2.51 -11.06 -7.41
C ILE A 141 -1.85 -12.29 -8.05
N SER A 142 -2.57 -13.40 -8.19
CA SER A 142 -2.04 -14.62 -8.79
C SER A 142 -2.24 -14.59 -10.29
N LYS A 143 -1.13 -14.59 -11.01
CA LYS A 143 -1.11 -14.88 -12.44
C LYS A 143 -1.25 -16.39 -12.61
N VAL A 144 -2.47 -16.93 -12.43
CA VAL A 144 -2.70 -18.36 -12.65
C VAL A 144 -2.31 -18.69 -14.09
N ASP A 145 -1.52 -19.76 -14.24
CA ASP A 145 -0.87 -20.16 -15.47
C ASP A 145 -1.83 -20.19 -16.68
N LYS A 146 -1.49 -19.37 -17.68
CA LYS A 146 -1.80 -19.54 -19.11
C LYS A 146 -3.27 -19.43 -19.57
N SER A 147 -4.14 -18.70 -18.87
CA SER A 147 -5.35 -18.17 -19.52
C SER A 147 -5.11 -16.74 -20.00
N PRO A 148 -5.23 -16.43 -21.30
CA PRO A 148 -5.13 -15.07 -21.84
C PRO A 148 -6.18 -14.10 -21.27
N ASP A 149 -7.23 -14.62 -20.63
CA ASP A 149 -8.47 -13.88 -20.34
C ASP A 149 -8.66 -13.51 -18.87
N LEU A 150 -7.60 -13.55 -18.04
CA LEU A 150 -7.67 -13.12 -16.62
C LEU A 150 -7.89 -11.61 -16.51
N THR A 151 -9.15 -11.25 -16.69
CA THR A 151 -9.69 -9.90 -16.84
C THR A 151 -9.48 -9.02 -15.60
N TRP A 152 -9.12 -9.63 -14.46
CA TRP A 152 -9.08 -9.05 -13.12
C TRP A 152 -7.74 -9.23 -12.39
N TYR A 153 -6.69 -9.68 -13.07
CA TYR A 153 -5.34 -9.75 -12.48
C TYR A 153 -4.79 -8.33 -12.24
N LEU A 154 -4.40 -8.06 -10.99
CA LEU A 154 -3.79 -6.81 -10.53
C LEU A 154 -2.30 -7.04 -10.31
N GLU A 155 -1.49 -6.65 -11.29
CA GLU A 155 -0.04 -6.79 -11.19
C GLU A 155 0.51 -6.12 -9.92
N PRO A 156 1.30 -6.84 -9.09
CA PRO A 156 1.82 -6.29 -7.84
C PRO A 156 2.64 -5.02 -8.02
N SER A 157 3.57 -4.99 -8.99
CA SER A 157 4.40 -3.79 -9.25
C SER A 157 3.54 -2.57 -9.62
N GLN A 158 2.55 -2.74 -10.50
CA GLN A 158 1.62 -1.67 -10.88
C GLN A 158 0.73 -1.23 -9.72
N THR A 159 0.42 -2.15 -8.81
CA THR A 159 -0.31 -1.84 -7.58
C THR A 159 0.54 -0.97 -6.64
N GLU A 160 1.82 -1.31 -6.45
CA GLU A 160 2.76 -0.48 -5.68
C GLU A 160 2.98 0.89 -6.31
N LEU A 161 3.07 0.97 -7.65
CA LEU A 161 3.14 2.24 -8.37
C LEU A 161 1.88 3.09 -8.14
N HIS A 162 0.71 2.48 -8.26
CA HIS A 162 -0.55 3.19 -8.06
C HIS A 162 -0.69 3.72 -6.62
N MET A 163 -0.34 2.91 -5.62
CA MET A 163 -0.35 3.35 -4.22
C MET A 163 0.72 4.43 -3.94
N THR A 164 1.89 4.33 -4.59
CA THR A 164 2.91 5.39 -4.56
C THR A 164 2.35 6.69 -5.10
N GLN A 165 1.74 6.66 -6.30
CA GLN A 165 1.19 7.85 -6.93
C GLN A 165 0.13 8.51 -6.05
N ILE A 166 -0.79 7.73 -5.46
CA ILE A 166 -1.79 8.25 -4.52
C ILE A 166 -1.11 8.92 -3.33
N CYS A 167 -0.19 8.23 -2.66
CA CYS A 167 0.42 8.75 -1.44
C CYS A 167 1.30 9.97 -1.69
N VAL A 168 2.14 9.92 -2.73
CA VAL A 168 3.07 10.99 -3.05
C VAL A 168 2.34 12.23 -3.54
N ARG A 169 1.32 12.08 -4.40
CA ARG A 169 0.50 13.21 -4.86
C ARG A 169 -0.24 13.83 -3.69
N TYR A 170 -0.88 13.02 -2.85
CA TYR A 170 -1.58 13.51 -1.67
C TYR A 170 -0.64 14.30 -0.73
N LEU A 171 0.53 13.76 -0.39
CA LEU A 171 1.50 14.42 0.50
C LEU A 171 2.13 15.69 -0.11
N LEU A 172 1.97 15.92 -1.41
CA LEU A 172 2.41 17.13 -2.11
C LEU A 172 1.30 18.18 -2.29
N MET A 173 0.08 17.92 -1.80
CA MET A 173 -1.04 18.86 -1.89
C MET A 173 -0.84 20.09 -0.98
N ASN A 174 -1.02 21.27 -1.55
CA ASN A 174 -0.63 22.54 -0.90
C ASN A 174 -1.51 22.91 0.30
N ASP A 175 -2.79 22.52 0.26
CA ASP A 175 -3.78 22.82 1.30
C ASP A 175 -3.64 21.95 2.55
N LEU A 176 -2.80 20.92 2.53
CA LEU A 176 -2.48 20.13 3.73
C LEU A 176 -1.88 20.99 4.85
N ILE A 177 -1.16 22.07 4.50
CA ILE A 177 -0.54 22.97 5.47
C ILE A 177 -1.53 24.02 5.96
N SER A 178 -2.20 24.70 5.03
CA SER A 178 -3.09 25.82 5.32
C SER A 178 -4.45 25.38 5.90
N ASN A 179 -4.85 24.13 5.69
CA ASN A 179 -6.11 23.58 6.16
C ASN A 179 -5.89 22.38 7.08
N ASN A 180 -6.24 22.55 8.35
CA ASN A 180 -6.19 21.50 9.37
C ASN A 180 -7.49 20.68 9.45
N GLY A 181 -8.42 20.89 8.52
CA GLY A 181 -9.69 20.20 8.44
C GLY A 181 -9.53 18.69 8.39
N LYS A 182 -10.34 17.99 9.20
CA LYS A 182 -10.28 16.53 9.32
C LYS A 182 -10.49 15.81 7.98
N SER A 183 -11.33 16.36 7.10
CA SER A 183 -11.56 15.81 5.75
C SER A 183 -10.34 15.96 4.85
N VAL A 184 -9.68 17.11 4.88
CA VAL A 184 -8.44 17.40 4.12
C VAL A 184 -7.32 16.46 4.54
N ARG A 185 -7.12 16.28 5.85
CA ARG A 185 -6.05 15.44 6.41
C ARG A 185 -6.44 13.96 6.61
N ILE A 186 -7.55 13.50 6.04
CA ILE A 186 -8.11 12.18 6.33
C ILE A 186 -7.18 11.02 5.95
N LEU A 187 -6.38 11.19 4.89
CA LEU A 187 -5.45 10.17 4.37
C LEU A 187 -4.00 10.38 4.86
N LEU A 188 -3.72 11.46 5.60
CA LEU A 188 -2.38 11.87 6.00
C LEU A 188 -1.62 10.80 6.77
N TYR A 189 -2.22 10.19 7.78
CA TYR A 189 -1.56 9.14 8.56
C TYR A 189 -1.21 7.94 7.70
N TYR A 190 -2.17 7.47 6.89
CA TYR A 190 -1.92 6.35 5.98
C TYR A 190 -0.77 6.66 5.01
N CYS A 191 -0.83 7.79 4.30
CA CYS A 191 0.20 8.14 3.34
C CYS A 191 1.56 8.33 4.01
N ALA A 192 1.63 9.10 5.10
CA ALA A 192 2.88 9.37 5.80
C ALA A 192 3.57 8.07 6.29
N GLU A 193 2.80 7.09 6.74
CA GLU A 193 3.32 5.80 7.21
C GLU A 193 3.78 4.89 6.07
N ASN A 194 3.13 4.92 4.90
CA ASN A 194 3.25 3.83 3.91
C ASN A 194 3.85 4.24 2.56
N TRP A 195 3.93 5.54 2.24
CA TRP A 195 4.38 6.01 0.93
C TRP A 195 5.79 5.50 0.57
N ALA A 196 6.70 5.47 1.55
CA ALA A 196 8.08 5.07 1.34
C ALA A 196 8.19 3.58 1.03
N ASP A 197 7.41 2.73 1.72
CA ASP A 197 7.39 1.30 1.44
C ASP A 197 6.74 0.99 0.09
N HIS A 198 5.68 1.73 -0.30
CA HIS A 198 5.11 1.58 -1.64
C HIS A 198 6.14 1.86 -2.74
N PHE A 199 6.83 3.01 -2.66
CA PHE A 199 7.80 3.38 -3.70
C PHE A 199 8.97 2.39 -3.79
N ARG A 200 9.39 1.82 -2.65
CA ARG A 200 10.49 0.86 -2.59
C ARG A 200 10.26 -0.37 -3.48
N TYR A 201 9.00 -0.79 -3.65
CA TYR A 201 8.64 -1.99 -4.42
C TYR A 201 8.16 -1.68 -5.84
N VAL A 202 8.25 -0.43 -6.29
CA VAL A 202 8.00 -0.07 -7.69
C VAL A 202 9.15 -0.55 -8.56
N LEU A 203 8.84 -1.31 -9.61
CA LEU A 203 9.84 -1.71 -10.61
C LEU A 203 9.94 -0.65 -11.70
N ALA A 204 11.16 -0.15 -11.94
CA ALA A 204 11.47 0.83 -12.98
C ALA A 204 10.54 2.06 -12.99
N PRO A 205 10.52 2.86 -11.90
CA PRO A 205 9.69 4.06 -11.82
C PRO A 205 10.08 5.08 -12.89
N GLU A 206 9.08 5.76 -13.45
CA GLU A 206 9.28 6.88 -14.39
C GLU A 206 9.92 8.09 -13.69
N ASP A 207 10.68 8.90 -14.45
CA ASP A 207 11.37 10.07 -13.93
C ASP A 207 10.43 11.05 -13.20
N GLU A 208 9.19 11.21 -13.68
CA GLU A 208 8.21 12.09 -13.05
C GLU A 208 7.91 11.68 -11.60
N ILE A 209 7.65 10.40 -11.36
CA ILE A 209 7.36 9.90 -10.01
C ILE A 209 8.62 9.94 -9.13
N VAL A 210 9.80 9.65 -9.69
CA VAL A 210 11.09 9.78 -9.00
C VAL A 210 11.31 11.23 -8.55
N HIS A 211 11.05 12.22 -9.41
CA HIS A 211 11.15 13.63 -9.06
C HIS A 211 10.15 14.06 -7.98
N ARG A 212 8.90 13.57 -8.03
CA ARG A 212 7.90 13.84 -6.97
C ARG A 212 8.33 13.25 -5.63
N VAL A 213 8.83 12.01 -5.62
CA VAL A 213 9.39 11.38 -4.41
C VAL A 213 10.59 12.17 -3.89
N TRP A 214 11.49 12.61 -4.78
CA TRP A 214 12.60 13.46 -4.39
C TRP A 214 12.13 14.74 -3.72
N ARG A 215 11.08 15.39 -4.20
CA ARG A 215 10.51 16.59 -3.55
C ARG A 215 10.03 16.32 -2.12
N LEU A 216 9.44 15.15 -1.85
CA LEU A 216 9.00 14.81 -0.49
C LEU A 216 10.13 14.80 0.52
N TYR A 217 11.35 14.40 0.12
CA TYR A 217 12.51 14.40 1.01
C TYR A 217 13.13 15.78 1.28
N ASP A 218 12.56 16.86 0.75
CA ASP A 218 13.04 18.21 1.05
C ASP A 218 12.71 18.62 2.49
N VAL A 219 13.71 18.46 3.36
CA VAL A 219 13.66 18.75 4.80
C VAL A 219 13.34 20.21 5.14
N GLY A 220 13.48 21.13 4.17
CA GLY A 220 13.19 22.56 4.35
C GLY A 220 11.69 22.89 4.29
N THR A 221 10.88 22.00 3.71
CA THR A 221 9.47 22.28 3.42
C THR A 221 8.56 22.09 4.63
N GLU A 222 7.44 22.82 4.66
CA GLU A 222 6.40 22.63 5.68
C GLU A 222 5.70 21.27 5.53
N LEU A 223 5.56 20.78 4.28
CA LEU A 223 5.06 19.43 4.01
C LEU A 223 5.92 18.36 4.68
N PHE A 224 7.25 18.46 4.58
CA PHE A 224 8.14 17.55 5.30
C PHE A 224 7.89 17.60 6.81
N ARG A 225 7.79 18.78 7.41
CA ARG A 225 7.50 18.93 8.85
C ARG A 225 6.14 18.37 9.25
N LEU A 226 5.19 18.29 8.33
CA LEU A 226 3.87 17.72 8.56
C LEU A 226 3.92 16.18 8.59
N TRP A 227 4.44 15.53 7.53
CA TRP A 227 4.35 14.08 7.39
C TRP A 227 5.51 13.33 8.10
N PHE A 228 6.71 13.91 8.15
CA PHE A 228 7.90 13.23 8.67
C PHE A 228 7.78 12.78 10.13
N PRO A 229 7.20 13.57 11.07
CA PRO A 229 7.00 13.11 12.44
C PRO A 229 6.13 11.85 12.55
N ILE A 230 5.14 11.70 11.67
CA ILE A 230 4.25 10.54 11.63
C ILE A 230 5.04 9.33 11.13
N PHE A 231 5.68 9.47 9.97
CA PHE A 231 6.57 8.46 9.39
C PHE A 231 7.62 7.98 10.41
N TRP A 232 8.35 8.91 11.03
CA TRP A 232 9.47 8.62 11.93
C TRP A 232 9.02 7.86 13.18
N LYS A 233 7.84 8.19 13.72
CA LYS A 233 7.28 7.46 14.87
C LYS A 233 7.01 5.99 14.52
N THR A 234 6.59 5.71 13.29
CA THR A 234 6.31 4.36 12.82
C THR A 234 7.59 3.61 12.47
N ALA A 235 8.52 4.25 11.78
CA ALA A 235 9.78 3.64 11.35
C ALA A 235 10.80 3.47 12.48
N MET A 236 10.81 4.38 13.46
CA MET A 236 11.80 4.46 14.54
C MET A 236 11.14 4.81 15.90
N PRO A 237 10.28 3.92 16.44
CA PRO A 237 9.43 4.22 17.62
C PRO A 237 10.22 4.58 18.88
N TYR A 238 11.47 4.15 19.00
CA TYR A 238 12.32 4.36 20.16
C TYR A 238 13.29 5.55 20.03
N HIS A 239 13.33 6.26 18.89
CA HIS A 239 14.27 7.36 18.65
C HIS A 239 13.54 8.70 18.48
N ARG A 240 13.83 9.64 19.40
CA ARG A 240 13.16 10.95 19.43
C ARG A 240 13.80 12.02 18.56
N ASP A 241 15.09 11.90 18.26
CA ASP A 241 15.82 12.87 17.45
C ASP A 241 15.55 12.71 15.95
N ARG A 242 15.39 13.85 15.25
CA ARG A 242 14.82 13.93 13.89
C ARG A 242 15.80 14.50 12.85
N LYS A 243 17.10 14.54 13.15
CA LYS A 243 18.10 15.27 12.35
C LYS A 243 18.67 14.42 11.19
N ILE A 244 17.81 13.98 10.26
CA ILE A 244 18.23 13.26 9.05
C ILE A 244 18.25 14.21 7.84
N LYS A 245 19.23 14.07 6.94
CA LYS A 245 19.22 14.82 5.67
C LYS A 245 18.48 14.03 4.58
N LYS A 246 18.10 14.75 3.54
CA LYS A 246 17.36 14.29 2.37
C LYS A 246 17.88 12.97 1.77
N LEU A 247 19.17 12.91 1.44
CA LEU A 247 19.77 11.71 0.83
C LEU A 247 19.80 10.52 1.78
N HIS A 248 20.16 10.74 3.05
CA HIS A 248 20.19 9.71 4.07
C HIS A 248 18.82 9.07 4.29
N LEU A 249 17.75 9.86 4.24
CA LEU A 249 16.39 9.35 4.37
C LEU A 249 15.95 8.53 3.14
N ALA A 250 16.35 8.93 1.93
CA ALA A 250 16.12 8.13 0.72
C ALA A 250 16.83 6.76 0.78
N VAL A 251 18.07 6.74 1.26
CA VAL A 251 18.84 5.50 1.47
C VAL A 251 18.21 4.64 2.55
N PHE A 252 17.80 5.23 3.67
CA PHE A 252 17.10 4.54 4.75
C PHE A 252 15.84 3.81 4.25
N ASN A 253 15.11 4.44 3.32
CA ASN A 253 13.93 3.82 2.71
C ASN A 253 14.24 2.82 1.59
N GLY A 254 15.51 2.72 1.16
CA GLY A 254 15.93 1.82 0.09
C GLY A 254 15.51 2.30 -1.30
N HIS A 255 15.38 3.61 -1.50
CA HIS A 255 14.94 4.22 -2.76
C HIS A 255 16.11 4.37 -3.73
N ARG A 256 16.46 3.27 -4.42
CA ARG A 256 17.63 3.19 -5.30
C ARG A 256 17.55 4.13 -6.50
N ASP A 257 16.36 4.33 -7.07
CA ASP A 257 16.17 5.21 -8.22
C ASP A 257 16.48 6.68 -7.88
N ILE A 258 16.24 7.07 -6.63
CA ILE A 258 16.64 8.39 -6.10
C ILE A 258 18.16 8.50 -5.98
N LEU A 259 18.84 7.42 -5.58
CA LEU A 259 20.31 7.41 -5.55
C LEU A 259 20.89 7.56 -6.95
N THR A 260 20.34 6.86 -7.94
CA THR A 260 20.73 7.01 -9.35
C THR A 260 20.56 8.45 -9.81
N LEU A 261 19.40 9.07 -9.56
CA LEU A 261 19.13 10.47 -9.90
C LEU A 261 20.16 11.43 -9.26
N VAL A 262 20.51 11.22 -7.99
CA VAL A 262 21.45 12.07 -7.26
C VAL A 262 22.90 11.83 -7.70
N LEU A 263 23.29 10.59 -7.95
CA LEU A 263 24.66 10.23 -8.38
C LEU A 263 24.97 10.77 -9.77
N MET A 264 23.98 10.77 -10.67
CA MET A 264 24.12 11.38 -11.99
C MET A 264 24.25 12.91 -11.93
N SER A 265 23.84 13.55 -10.82
CA SER A 265 23.87 15.01 -10.66
C SER A 265 25.00 15.54 -9.78
N LYS A 266 25.54 14.77 -8.82
CA LYS A 266 26.66 15.20 -7.94
C LYS A 266 27.55 14.05 -7.47
N THR A 267 28.81 14.04 -7.90
CA THR A 267 29.88 13.16 -7.39
C THR A 267 30.40 13.71 -6.05
N GLY A 268 29.95 13.15 -4.92
CA GLY A 268 30.46 13.50 -3.57
C GLY A 268 29.46 13.43 -2.40
N SER A 269 28.15 13.25 -2.68
CA SER A 269 27.12 13.30 -1.64
C SER A 269 27.02 12.06 -0.73
N ILE A 270 27.64 10.93 -1.10
CA ILE A 270 27.52 9.65 -0.37
C ILE A 270 28.30 9.68 0.95
N GLU A 271 29.48 10.31 0.97
CA GLU A 271 30.37 10.37 2.14
C GLU A 271 29.98 11.48 3.12
N GLU A 272 29.10 12.40 2.70
CA GLU A 272 28.60 13.46 3.56
C GLU A 272 27.80 12.87 4.72
N VAL A 273 28.11 13.33 5.94
CA VAL A 273 27.42 12.91 7.15
C VAL A 273 26.26 13.85 7.49
N ASP A 274 25.19 13.32 8.06
CA ASP A 274 24.08 14.11 8.57
C ASP A 274 24.31 14.66 9.99
N GLY A 275 23.25 15.16 10.64
CA GLY A 275 23.31 15.66 12.00
C GLY A 275 23.66 14.60 13.05
N TRP A 276 23.62 13.32 12.70
CA TRP A 276 24.05 12.18 13.51
C TRP A 276 25.50 11.78 13.26
N LYS A 277 26.21 12.51 12.41
CA LYS A 277 27.53 12.11 11.88
C LYS A 277 27.48 10.77 11.13
N THR A 278 26.32 10.45 10.54
CA THR A 278 26.08 9.20 9.82
C THR A 278 26.05 9.46 8.31
N ASN A 279 26.82 8.72 7.52
CA ASN A 279 26.82 8.82 6.06
C ASN A 279 25.75 7.90 5.41
N ALA A 280 25.59 8.00 4.10
CA ALA A 280 24.57 7.24 3.36
C ALA A 280 24.70 5.71 3.56
N LEU A 281 25.91 5.16 3.46
CA LEU A 281 26.16 3.72 3.60
C LEU A 281 25.83 3.19 5.00
N GLN A 282 26.07 4.01 6.03
CA GLN A 282 25.71 3.66 7.40
C GLN A 282 24.19 3.65 7.60
N TRP A 283 23.45 4.57 6.96
CA TRP A 283 21.98 4.54 6.98
C TRP A 283 21.38 3.34 6.24
N GLU A 284 22.02 2.87 5.16
CA GLU A 284 21.63 1.63 4.48
C GLU A 284 21.74 0.43 5.45
N SER A 285 22.85 0.35 6.17
CA SER A 285 23.09 -0.70 7.17
C SER A 285 22.07 -0.61 8.32
N ILE A 286 21.78 0.60 8.82
CA ILE A 286 20.77 0.83 9.86
C ILE A 286 19.38 0.40 9.39
N ALA A 287 18.99 0.74 8.16
CA ALA A 287 17.70 0.36 7.61
C ALA A 287 17.55 -1.14 7.42
N MET A 288 18.62 -1.82 7.04
CA MET A 288 18.63 -3.28 6.97
C MET A 288 18.46 -3.90 8.36
N LEU A 289 19.15 -3.36 9.37
CA LEU A 289 19.05 -3.82 10.76
C LEU A 289 17.68 -3.52 11.38
N SER A 290 17.10 -2.34 11.19
CA SER A 290 15.78 -2.01 11.74
C SER A 290 14.69 -2.93 11.20
N LYS A 291 14.79 -3.34 9.93
CA LYS A 291 13.86 -4.29 9.29
C LYS A 291 14.03 -5.71 9.83
N LEU A 292 15.25 -6.12 10.17
CA LEU A 292 15.53 -7.40 10.83
C LEU A 292 15.05 -7.42 12.31
N LEU A 293 15.14 -6.29 13.00
CA LEU A 293 14.70 -6.14 14.41
C LEU A 293 13.17 -6.12 14.57
N VAL A 294 12.41 -5.91 13.49
CA VAL A 294 10.96 -6.15 13.47
C VAL A 294 10.65 -7.65 13.34
N GLN A 295 11.64 -8.48 13.01
CA GLN A 295 11.51 -9.94 12.90
C GLN A 295 12.09 -10.73 14.09
N GLU A 296 13.12 -10.26 14.80
CA GLU A 296 13.61 -10.89 16.05
C GLU A 296 14.26 -9.90 17.06
N ASP A 297 14.10 -10.18 18.36
CA ASP A 297 14.60 -9.40 19.51
C ASP A 297 16.15 -9.44 19.65
N ILE A 298 16.89 -8.60 18.93
CA ILE A 298 18.34 -8.39 19.17
C ILE A 298 18.69 -6.89 19.26
N LEU A 299 18.13 -6.22 20.27
CA LEU A 299 18.34 -4.79 20.58
C LEU A 299 19.73 -4.44 21.15
N ILE A 300 20.53 -5.41 21.58
CA ILE A 300 21.74 -5.13 22.40
C ILE A 300 22.96 -4.78 21.54
N LEU A 301 23.15 -5.42 20.38
CA LEU A 301 24.31 -5.15 19.51
C LEU A 301 24.17 -3.81 18.75
N PHE A 302 22.94 -3.43 18.38
CA PHE A 302 22.63 -2.17 17.70
C PHE A 302 22.86 -0.94 18.59
N ASN A 303 22.54 -1.04 19.88
CA ASN A 303 22.73 0.03 20.85
C ASN A 303 24.21 0.37 21.11
N ASN A 304 25.11 -0.59 20.98
CA ASN A 304 26.55 -0.35 21.13
C ASN A 304 27.15 0.36 19.91
N TYR A 305 26.75 -0.01 18.68
CA TYR A 305 27.24 0.62 17.45
C TYR A 305 26.86 2.11 17.35
N LEU A 306 25.65 2.47 17.78
CA LEU A 306 25.19 3.87 17.77
C LEU A 306 25.74 4.72 18.94
N ARG A 307 26.15 4.11 20.06
CA ARG A 307 26.75 4.85 21.20
C ARG A 307 28.22 5.20 21.00
N THR A 308 29.00 4.34 20.34
CA THR A 308 30.46 4.50 20.27
C THR A 308 30.95 5.19 19.00
N GLY A 309 30.08 5.38 18.01
CA GLY A 309 30.52 5.68 16.63
C GLY A 309 31.30 4.51 16.03
N PRO A 310 31.62 4.54 14.72
CA PRO A 310 32.45 3.51 14.12
C PRO A 310 33.82 3.51 14.80
N MET A 311 34.25 2.35 15.32
CA MET A 311 35.64 2.17 15.74
C MET A 311 36.53 2.48 14.53
N SER A 312 37.38 3.49 14.68
CA SER A 312 38.42 3.80 13.71
C SER A 312 39.35 2.59 13.59
N THR A 313 39.17 1.76 12.56
CA THR A 313 40.22 0.89 12.08
C THR A 313 41.22 1.76 11.33
N ARG A 314 42.12 2.37 12.10
CA ARG A 314 43.35 2.94 11.58
C ARG A 314 44.18 1.78 11.02
N MET A 315 44.05 1.49 9.73
CA MET A 315 45.04 0.67 9.02
C MET A 315 46.34 1.49 8.99
N GLU A 316 47.25 1.16 9.90
CA GLU A 316 48.65 1.48 9.78
C GLU A 316 49.15 0.92 8.44
N ARG A 317 49.53 1.82 7.52
CA ARG A 317 50.38 1.45 6.39
C ARG A 317 51.82 1.45 6.89
N SER A 318 52.40 0.26 7.02
CA SER A 318 53.84 0.03 6.91
C SER A 318 54.18 -0.33 5.47
#